data_AF-A0A183DGL3-F1
#
_entry.id   AF-A0A183DGL3-F1
#
_cell.length_a   1.000
_cell.length_b   1.000
_cell.length_c   1.000
_cell.angle_alpha   90.00
_cell.angle_beta   90.00
_cell.angle_gamma   90.00
#
_symmetry.space_group_name_H-M   'P 1'
#
loop_
_entity.id
_entity.type
_entity.pdbx_description
1 polymer ?
#
loop_
_entity_poly.entity_id
_entity_poly.type
_entity_poly.pdbx_seq_one_letter_code
_entity_poly.pdbx_strand_id
1 'polypeptide(L)' 'MNYVAQGQLKELKAMCHSGFDPNFQDSNGRTPLTLACSTPDRRNIIMALVEHGAHIDFRNKDGQVNAKKLRSYVVLK' A
#
# COMPACT_ATOMS: atom_id res chain seq x y z
N MET A 1 9.05 -0.01 -6.63
CA MET A 1 8.47 0.58 -5.40
C MET A 1 8.61 2.11 -5.28
N ASN A 2 9.34 2.79 -6.18
CA ASN A 2 9.61 4.23 -6.04
C ASN A 2 8.31 5.10 -6.07
N TYR A 3 7.34 4.76 -6.90
CA TYR A 3 6.06 5.48 -7.04
C TYR A 3 5.19 5.48 -5.78
N VAL A 4 5.18 4.39 -5.00
CA VAL A 4 4.50 4.37 -3.69
C VAL A 4 5.25 5.29 -2.74
N ALA A 5 6.56 5.07 -2.59
CA ALA A 5 7.40 5.82 -1.65
C ALA A 5 7.39 7.33 -1.92
N GLN A 6 7.26 7.74 -3.19
CA GLN A 6 7.23 9.14 -3.61
C GLN A 6 5.86 9.81 -3.53
N GLY A 7 4.78 9.08 -3.19
CA GLY A 7 3.46 9.72 -3.14
C GLY A 7 2.76 9.83 -4.50
N GLN A 8 3.21 9.15 -5.55
CA GLN A 8 2.76 9.36 -6.93
C GLN A 8 1.43 8.66 -7.24
N LEU A 9 0.34 9.20 -6.71
CA LEU A 9 -1.01 8.61 -6.83
C LEU A 9 -1.47 8.34 -8.26
N LYS A 10 -1.21 9.28 -9.19
CA LYS A 10 -1.65 9.14 -10.60
C LYS A 10 -0.96 7.95 -11.28
N GLU A 11 0.35 7.83 -11.08
CA GLU A 11 1.15 6.75 -11.66
C GLU A 11 0.77 5.40 -11.03
N LEU A 12 0.57 5.38 -9.71
CA LEU A 12 0.09 4.21 -8.99
C LEU A 12 -1.24 3.71 -9.56
N LYS A 13 -2.23 4.61 -9.75
CA LYS A 13 -3.53 4.23 -10.34
C LYS A 13 -3.37 3.65 -11.74
N ALA A 14 -2.54 4.24 -12.59
CA ALA A 14 -2.27 3.73 -13.94
C ALA A 14 -1.63 2.33 -13.91
N MET A 15 -0.70 2.10 -12.99
CA MET A 15 -0.10 0.77 -12.80
C MET A 15 -1.12 -0.25 -12.33
N CYS A 16 -1.95 0.09 -11.34
CA CYS A 16 -3.01 -0.81 -10.85
C CYS A 16 -3.97 -1.23 -11.98
N HIS A 17 -4.30 -0.32 -12.90
CA HIS A 17 -5.10 -0.65 -14.09
C HIS A 17 -4.37 -1.55 -15.10
N SER A 18 -3.03 -1.57 -15.07
CA SER A 18 -2.19 -2.34 -15.98
C SER A 18 -1.86 -3.75 -15.45
N GLY A 19 -2.52 -4.21 -14.39
CA GLY A 19 -2.30 -5.54 -13.80
C GLY A 19 -1.22 -5.57 -12.71
N PHE A 20 -0.87 -4.41 -12.15
CA PHE A 20 0.01 -4.35 -10.98
C PHE A 20 -0.63 -5.05 -9.77
N ASP A 21 0.04 -6.06 -9.23
CA ASP A 21 -0.37 -6.74 -8.00
C ASP A 21 -0.06 -5.86 -6.77
N PRO A 22 -1.07 -5.34 -6.05
CA PRO A 22 -0.82 -4.48 -4.90
C PRO A 22 -0.36 -5.25 -3.64
N ASN A 23 -0.33 -6.59 -3.68
CA ASN A 23 0.13 -7.45 -2.59
C ASN A 23 1.56 -7.95 -2.77
N PHE A 24 2.26 -7.53 -3.84
CA PHE A 24 3.63 -7.95 -4.08
C PHE A 24 4.56 -7.55 -2.92
N GLN A 25 5.63 -8.33 -2.73
CA GLN A 25 6.69 -8.01 -1.78
C GLN A 25 7.98 -7.62 -2.51
N ASP A 26 8.68 -6.60 -2.01
CA ASP A 26 10.05 -6.34 -2.43
C ASP A 26 11.04 -7.36 -1.83
N SER A 27 12.33 -7.22 -2.16
CA SER A 27 13.39 -8.07 -1.62
C SER A 27 13.45 -8.06 -0.09
N ASN A 28 13.03 -6.97 0.54
CA ASN A 28 12.96 -6.80 2.01
C ASN A 28 11.62 -7.30 2.59
N GLY A 29 10.74 -7.89 1.79
CA GLY A 29 9.43 -8.35 2.22
C GLY A 29 8.39 -7.24 2.40
N ARG A 30 8.71 -5.99 2.06
CA ARG A 30 7.77 -4.87 2.20
C ARG A 30 6.71 -4.96 1.12
N THR A 31 5.47 -4.65 1.48
CA THR A 31 4.36 -4.48 0.54
C THR A 31 4.14 -3.01 0.18
N PRO A 32 3.46 -2.71 -0.93
CA PRO A 32 2.96 -1.36 -1.23
C PRO A 32 2.26 -0.69 -0.05
N LEU A 33 1.41 -1.42 0.67
CA LEU A 33 0.72 -0.88 1.85
C LEU A 33 1.69 -0.50 2.99
N THR A 34 2.73 -1.31 3.23
CA THR A 34 3.73 -0.97 4.26
C THR A 34 4.55 0.26 3.89
N LEU A 35 4.86 0.46 2.60
CA LEU A 35 5.54 1.68 2.15
C LEU A 35 4.65 2.91 2.20
N ALA A 36 3.38 2.77 1.82
CA ALA A 36 2.41 3.86 1.84
C ALA A 36 2.27 4.51 3.22
N CYS A 37 2.47 3.72 4.29
CA CYS A 37 2.45 4.23 5.66
C CYS A 37 3.51 5.30 5.95
N SER A 38 4.56 5.40 5.14
CA SER A 38 5.67 6.35 5.29
C SER A 38 5.60 7.54 4.32
N THR A 39 4.56 7.61 3.48
CA THR A 39 4.44 8.66 2.46
C THR A 39 3.68 9.87 2.99
N PRO A 40 3.89 11.08 2.42
CA PRO A 40 3.09 12.25 2.78
C PRO A 40 1.60 12.03 2.51
N ASP A 41 1.27 11.48 1.34
CA ASP A 41 -0.11 11.23 0.89
C ASP A 41 -0.58 9.79 1.19
N ARG A 42 -0.30 9.33 2.42
CA ARG A 42 -0.57 7.96 2.85
C ARG A 42 -2.03 7.55 2.65
N ARG A 43 -2.98 8.46 2.93
CA ARG A 43 -4.42 8.13 2.89
C ARG A 43 -4.86 7.80 1.47
N ASN A 44 -4.57 8.66 0.50
CA ASN A 44 -4.98 8.42 -0.89
C ASN A 44 -4.29 7.22 -1.52
N ILE A 45 -3.01 7.01 -1.20
CA ILE A 45 -2.27 5.84 -1.67
C ILE A 45 -2.83 4.55 -1.06
N ILE A 46 -3.08 4.52 0.25
CA ILE A 46 -3.67 3.35 0.91
C ILE A 46 -5.04 3.06 0.32
N MET A 47 -5.90 4.06 0.12
CA MET A 47 -7.21 3.86 -0.53
C MET A 47 -7.06 3.29 -1.93
N ALA A 48 -6.20 3.87 -2.77
CA ALA A 48 -5.99 3.37 -4.13
C ALA A 48 -5.47 1.93 -4.15
N LEU A 49 -4.57 1.55 -3.25
CA LEU A 49 -4.10 0.17 -3.13
C LEU A 49 -5.23 -0.78 -2.72
N VAL A 50 -6.01 -0.41 -1.70
CA VAL A 50 -7.13 -1.23 -1.20
C VAL A 50 -8.23 -1.37 -2.25
N GLU A 51 -8.57 -0.30 -2.98
CA GLU A 51 -9.51 -0.32 -4.11
C GLU A 51 -9.12 -1.32 -5.19
N HIS A 52 -7.82 -1.57 -5.35
CA HIS A 52 -7.30 -2.52 -6.35
C HIS A 52 -6.95 -3.89 -5.74
N GLY A 53 -7.41 -4.20 -4.53
CA GLY A 53 -7.31 -5.54 -3.94
C GLY A 53 -6.15 -5.74 -2.96
N ALA A 54 -5.54 -4.67 -2.44
CA ALA A 54 -4.51 -4.80 -1.41
C ALA A 54 -5.11 -5.34 -0.10
N HIS A 55 -4.51 -6.39 0.44
CA HIS A 55 -4.90 -7.02 1.69
C HIS A 55 -4.33 -6.22 2.88
N ILE A 56 -5.22 -5.65 3.70
CA ILE A 56 -4.83 -4.81 4.86
C ILE A 56 -4.06 -5.59 5.94
N ASP A 57 -4.17 -6.91 5.89
CA ASP A 57 -3.58 -7.89 6.78
C ASP A 57 -2.35 -8.60 6.18
N PHE A 58 -1.90 -8.17 5.00
CA PHE A 58 -0.74 -8.77 4.35
C PHE A 58 0.54 -8.53 5.17
N ARG A 59 1.18 -9.63 5.57
CA ARG A 59 2.37 -9.66 6.41
C ARG A 59 3.63 -9.50 5.56
N ASN A 60 4.59 -8.71 6.03
CA ASN A 60 5.95 -8.76 5.49
C ASN A 60 6.67 -10.04 5.95
N LYS A 61 7.91 -10.25 5.49
CA LYS A 61 8.75 -11.41 5.87
C LYS A 61 8.98 -11.54 7.39
N ASP A 62 8.93 -10.44 8.13
CA ASP A 62 9.07 -10.41 9.59
C ASP A 62 7.74 -10.68 10.33
N GLY A 63 6.67 -11.03 9.61
CA GLY A 63 5.33 -11.22 10.17
C GLY A 63 4.68 -9.91 10.64
N GLN A 64 5.32 -8.77 10.41
CA GLN A 64 4.82 -7.46 10.78
C GLN A 64 3.72 -7.05 9.82
N VAL A 65 2.61 -6.67 10.44
CA VAL A 65 1.45 -6.06 9.80
C VAL A 65 1.26 -4.74 10.52
N ASN A 66 1.34 -3.64 9.79
CA ASN A 66 0.93 -2.35 10.35
C ASN A 66 -0.60 -2.22 10.37
N ALA A 67 -1.36 -3.33 10.50
CA ALA A 67 -2.83 -3.33 10.45
C ALA A 67 -3.44 -2.43 11.49
N LYS A 68 -2.81 -2.26 12.67
CA LYS A 68 -3.31 -1.31 13.67
C LYS A 68 -3.33 0.12 13.11
N LYS A 69 -2.29 0.50 12.36
CA LYS A 69 -2.17 1.81 11.70
C LYS A 69 -3.00 1.87 10.41
N LEU A 70 -2.98 0.83 9.58
CA LEU A 70 -3.78 0.73 8.36
C LEU A 70 -5.29 0.78 8.67
N ARG A 71 -5.77 0.02 9.66
CA ARG A 71 -7.17 0.08 10.12
C ARG A 71 -7.58 1.50 10.52
N SER A 72 -6.69 2.27 11.15
CA SER A 72 -7.00 3.69 11.45
C SER A 72 -7.18 4.56 10.20
N TYR A 73 -6.60 4.18 9.06
CA TYR A 73 -6.78 4.87 7.78
C TYR A 73 -8.02 4.40 7.00
N VAL A 74 -8.39 3.12 7.10
CA VAL A 74 -9.52 2.55 6.34
C VAL A 74 -10.87 2.64 7.08
N VAL A 75 -10.87 2.74 8.41
CA VAL A 75 -12.10 2.75 9.25
C VAL A 75 -12.70 4.16 9.41
N LEU A 76 -12.04 5.22 8.91
CA LEU A 76 -12.61 6.57 8.89
C LEU A 76 -13.62 6.70 7.74
N LYS A 77 -14.85 6.24 8.00
CA LYS A 77 -16.08 6.76 7.39
C LYS A 77 -16.44 8.11 8.00
#